data_AF-A0A8J1U9A2-F1
#
_entry.id   AF-A0A8J1U9A2-F1
#
_cell.length_a   1.000
_cell.length_b   1.000
_cell.length_c   1.000
_cell.angle_alpha   90.00
_cell.angle_beta   90.00
_cell.angle_gamma   90.00
#
_symmetry.space_group_name_H-M   'P 1'
#
loop_
_entity.id
_entity.type
_entity.pdbx_description
1 polymer ?
#
loop_
_entity_poly.entity_id
_entity_poly.type
_entity_poly.pdbx_seq_one_letter_code
_entity_poly.pdbx_strand_id
1 'polypeptide(L)'
;MAKPEACCSKCCKIVTISLMVMKYGRVVPPYVFFFMCCASYRIHSIYILRLFNDPVAMAFLYLAVNLFLDDHWLLGCAIYSIGVSVKMNVLLFAPALLMLLLYTQGLNGTILHLALCASIQLLFGLPFLLVNPVGYMMRSFDLGRQFFFKWTVNWRFLPEDLFLNRYLHVSLLFLHLAVLALFYFSRWSKKYGGILKLLSWSKPKVTALSANDIVLPLFISNFIGMCFSRSLHYQFYVWYFHTLHYLLWNTALPVIYRVCILGVIELCWNTYPSTV
;
A
#
# COMPACT_ATOMS: atom_id res chain seq x y z
N MET A 1 35.84 0.23 1.07
CA MET A 1 35.02 -0.60 0.16
C MET A 1 33.58 -0.62 0.67
N ALA A 2 32.68 0.19 0.10
CA ALA A 2 31.25 0.09 0.40
C ALA A 2 30.69 -1.13 -0.34
N LYS A 3 30.05 -2.07 0.38
CA LYS A 3 29.43 -3.26 -0.21
C LYS A 3 28.43 -2.86 -1.31
N PRO A 4 28.36 -3.56 -2.45
CA PRO A 4 27.43 -3.25 -3.55
C PRO A 4 25.95 -3.21 -3.10
N GLU A 5 25.59 -3.97 -2.06
CA GLU A 5 24.26 -3.99 -1.43
C GLU A 5 23.87 -2.62 -0.82
N ALA A 6 24.82 -1.89 -0.25
CA ALA A 6 24.57 -0.57 0.33
C ALA A 6 24.35 0.50 -0.75
N CYS A 7 24.91 0.32 -1.94
CA CYS A 7 24.69 1.19 -3.10
C CYS A 7 23.27 0.99 -3.67
N CYS A 8 22.88 -0.28 -3.88
CA CYS A 8 21.54 -0.64 -4.37
C CYS A 8 20.43 -0.11 -3.46
N SER A 9 20.60 -0.24 -2.14
CA SER A 9 19.61 0.25 -1.18
C SER A 9 19.48 1.79 -1.13
N LYS A 10 20.60 2.51 -1.15
CA LYS A 10 20.59 3.98 -1.23
C LYS A 10 19.90 4.45 -2.51
N CYS A 11 20.19 3.80 -3.63
CA CYS A 11 19.49 4.04 -4.90
C CYS A 11 17.99 3.73 -4.79
N CYS A 12 17.58 2.62 -4.18
CA CYS A 12 16.16 2.28 -4.01
C CYS A 12 15.39 3.32 -3.18
N LYS A 13 16.00 3.83 -2.10
CA LYS A 13 15.42 4.92 -1.29
C LYS A 13 15.29 6.20 -2.13
N ILE A 14 16.35 6.59 -2.84
CA ILE A 14 16.37 7.80 -3.67
C ILE A 14 15.39 7.70 -4.84
N VAL A 15 15.28 6.53 -5.48
CA VAL A 15 14.34 6.26 -6.58
C VAL A 15 12.89 6.27 -6.07
N THR A 16 12.62 5.66 -4.92
CA THR A 16 11.29 5.73 -4.29
C THR A 16 10.88 7.18 -4.02
N ILE A 17 11.81 7.98 -3.53
CA ILE A 17 11.57 9.39 -3.19
C ILE A 17 11.50 10.25 -4.46
N SER A 18 12.34 10.03 -5.47
CA SER A 18 12.30 10.79 -6.72
C SER A 18 10.99 10.54 -7.48
N LEU A 19 10.52 9.29 -7.49
CA LEU A 19 9.22 8.90 -8.01
C LEU A 19 8.07 9.60 -7.26
N MET A 20 8.23 9.94 -5.97
CA MET A 20 7.25 10.76 -5.25
C MET A 20 7.41 12.26 -5.52
N VAL A 21 8.63 12.79 -5.58
CA VAL A 21 8.84 14.24 -5.67
C VAL A 21 8.39 14.78 -7.04
N MET A 22 8.56 14.00 -8.12
CA MET A 22 8.32 14.45 -9.50
C MET A 22 6.87 14.89 -9.80
N LYS A 23 5.87 14.32 -9.13
CA LYS A 23 4.44 14.66 -9.36
C LYS A 23 3.64 14.97 -8.12
N TYR A 24 4.07 14.53 -6.94
CA TYR A 24 3.33 14.69 -5.68
C TYR A 24 3.70 16.01 -4.97
N GLY A 25 4.80 16.67 -5.37
CA GLY A 25 5.27 17.95 -4.82
C GLY A 25 4.34 19.16 -5.03
N ARG A 26 3.24 19.01 -5.79
CA ARG A 26 2.20 20.04 -5.92
C ARG A 26 1.21 20.08 -4.74
N VAL A 27 1.12 18.98 -3.97
CA VAL A 27 0.16 18.84 -2.85
C VAL A 27 0.87 18.84 -1.51
N VAL A 28 2.06 18.23 -1.45
CA VAL A 28 2.91 18.21 -0.26
C VAL A 28 4.11 19.12 -0.50
N PRO A 29 4.37 20.11 0.35
CA PRO A 29 5.53 20.98 0.20
C PRO A 29 6.86 20.20 0.19
N PRO A 30 7.82 20.56 -0.68
CA PRO A 30 9.11 19.88 -0.79
C PRO A 30 9.90 19.75 0.52
N TYR A 31 9.76 20.71 1.44
CA TYR A 31 10.45 20.68 2.73
C TYR A 31 10.00 19.51 3.63
N VAL A 32 8.76 19.02 3.47
CA VAL A 32 8.25 17.87 4.24
C VAL A 32 9.02 16.60 3.86
N PHE A 33 9.34 16.44 2.57
CA PHE A 33 10.15 15.33 2.08
C PHE A 33 11.60 15.41 2.59
N PHE A 34 12.14 16.62 2.77
CA PHE A 34 13.46 16.80 3.37
C PHE A 34 13.49 16.34 4.84
N PHE A 35 12.53 16.77 5.65
CA PHE A 35 12.41 16.29 7.03
C PHE A 35 12.16 14.77 7.08
N MET A 36 11.34 14.23 6.18
CA MET A 36 11.10 12.78 6.05
C MET A 36 12.38 11.98 5.75
N CYS A 37 13.28 12.51 4.90
CA CYS A 37 14.54 11.87 4.53
C CYS A 37 15.52 11.75 5.71
N CYS A 38 15.55 12.77 6.55
CA CYS A 38 16.51 12.94 7.64
C CYS A 38 16.01 12.46 9.00
N ALA A 39 14.70 12.48 9.26
CA ALA A 39 14.15 12.25 10.59
C ALA A 39 14.06 10.77 11.00
N SER A 40 13.79 9.84 10.07
CA SER A 40 13.55 8.45 10.45
C SER A 40 14.82 7.58 10.37
N TYR A 41 15.51 7.46 11.51
CA TYR A 41 16.61 6.51 11.71
C TYR A 41 16.20 5.08 11.36
N ARG A 42 14.95 4.71 11.65
CA ARG A 42 14.44 3.38 11.39
C ARG A 42 14.16 3.11 9.93
N ILE A 43 13.54 4.04 9.19
CA ILE A 43 13.34 3.86 7.76
C ILE A 43 14.70 3.78 7.06
N HIS A 44 15.67 4.58 7.50
CA HIS A 44 17.06 4.44 7.04
C HIS A 44 17.60 3.02 7.31
N SER A 45 17.43 2.48 8.52
CA SER A 45 17.84 1.11 8.86
C SER A 45 17.13 0.04 8.03
N ILE A 46 15.82 0.15 7.81
CA ILE A 46 15.03 -0.82 7.04
C ILE A 46 15.49 -0.84 5.58
N TYR A 47 15.68 0.33 4.97
CA TYR A 47 16.18 0.40 3.60
C TYR A 47 17.63 -0.12 3.54
N ILE A 48 18.55 0.45 4.34
CA ILE A 48 20.01 0.30 4.13
C ILE A 48 20.63 -0.90 4.83
N LEU A 49 20.18 -1.27 6.03
CA LEU A 49 20.86 -2.28 6.84
C LEU A 49 20.23 -3.67 6.72
N ARG A 50 18.95 -3.76 6.34
CA ARG A 50 18.21 -5.03 6.40
C ARG A 50 17.75 -5.58 5.05
N LEU A 51 17.90 -4.80 3.97
CA LEU A 51 17.66 -5.18 2.56
C LEU A 51 16.43 -6.09 2.37
N PHE A 52 15.30 -5.72 2.98
CA PHE A 52 14.08 -6.50 2.85
C PHE A 52 13.42 -6.29 1.48
N ASN A 53 12.58 -7.25 1.08
CA ASN A 53 11.74 -7.15 -0.11
C ASN A 53 10.74 -5.98 -0.05
N ASP A 54 10.48 -5.42 1.14
CA ASP A 54 9.51 -4.35 1.37
C ASP A 54 9.82 -3.05 0.60
N PRO A 55 11.02 -2.43 0.73
CA PRO A 55 11.45 -1.33 -0.14
C PRO A 55 11.26 -1.57 -1.63
N VAL A 56 11.62 -2.76 -2.13
CA VAL A 56 11.54 -3.10 -3.55
C VAL A 56 10.08 -3.19 -4.00
N ALA A 57 9.22 -3.84 -3.22
CA ALA A 57 7.78 -3.91 -3.49
C ALA A 57 7.15 -2.50 -3.52
N MET A 58 7.51 -1.63 -2.57
CA MET A 58 7.02 -0.26 -2.53
C MET A 58 7.55 0.57 -3.71
N ALA A 59 8.79 0.38 -4.15
CA ALA A 59 9.34 1.07 -5.33
C ALA A 59 8.54 0.73 -6.61
N PHE A 60 8.22 -0.55 -6.84
CA PHE A 60 7.35 -0.95 -7.95
C PHE A 60 5.96 -0.36 -7.82
N LEU A 61 5.39 -0.33 -6.63
CA LEU A 61 4.10 0.32 -6.40
C LEU A 61 4.13 1.81 -6.78
N TYR A 62 5.13 2.59 -6.33
CA TYR A 62 5.20 4.01 -6.67
C TYR A 62 5.47 4.25 -8.15
N LEU A 63 6.21 3.35 -8.82
CA LEU A 63 6.36 3.38 -10.27
C LEU A 63 5.01 3.13 -10.96
N ALA A 64 4.23 2.13 -10.52
CA ALA A 64 2.90 1.87 -11.04
C ALA A 64 1.95 3.07 -10.85
N VAL A 65 1.97 3.72 -9.68
CA VAL A 65 1.16 4.91 -9.43
C VAL A 65 1.56 6.07 -10.35
N ASN A 66 2.86 6.28 -10.60
CA ASN A 66 3.28 7.30 -11.57
C ASN A 66 2.79 7.00 -12.99
N LEU A 67 2.82 5.74 -13.41
CA LEU A 67 2.27 5.32 -14.70
C LEU A 67 0.76 5.54 -14.79
N PHE A 68 0.01 5.32 -13.70
CA PHE A 68 -1.42 5.68 -13.65
C PHE A 68 -1.65 7.19 -13.75
N LEU A 69 -0.76 8.01 -13.18
CA LEU A 69 -0.78 9.46 -13.33
C LEU A 69 -0.40 9.95 -14.73
N ASP A 70 0.29 9.13 -15.52
CA ASP A 70 0.61 9.36 -16.94
C ASP A 70 -0.42 8.72 -17.89
N ASP A 71 -1.55 8.22 -17.37
CA ASP A 71 -2.59 7.52 -18.15
C ASP A 71 -2.13 6.20 -18.83
N HIS A 72 -0.97 5.66 -18.43
CA HIS A 72 -0.44 4.38 -18.92
C HIS A 72 -0.94 3.20 -18.06
N TRP A 73 -2.25 2.94 -18.08
CA TRP A 73 -2.91 1.96 -17.20
C TRP A 73 -2.43 0.52 -17.37
N LEU A 74 -2.15 0.07 -18.60
CA LEU A 74 -1.71 -1.29 -18.88
C LEU A 74 -0.33 -1.58 -18.28
N LEU A 75 0.62 -0.67 -18.53
CA LEU A 75 1.97 -0.77 -17.98
C LEU A 75 1.95 -0.60 -16.45
N GLY A 76 1.13 0.32 -15.94
CA GLY A 76 0.94 0.49 -14.50
C GLY A 76 0.43 -0.79 -13.83
N CYS A 77 -0.54 -1.49 -14.44
CA CYS A 77 -1.03 -2.78 -13.93
C CYS A 77 0.02 -3.88 -14.01
N ALA A 78 0.82 -3.93 -15.08
CA ALA A 78 1.93 -4.88 -15.19
C ALA A 78 2.96 -4.70 -14.08
N ILE A 79 3.41 -3.45 -13.86
CA ILE A 79 4.37 -3.10 -12.80
C ILE A 79 3.75 -3.33 -11.40
N TYR A 80 2.47 -3.02 -11.22
CA TYR A 80 1.75 -3.31 -9.98
C TYR A 80 1.73 -4.82 -9.67
N SER A 81 1.45 -5.66 -10.68
CA SER A 81 1.48 -7.11 -10.52
C SER A 81 2.88 -7.62 -10.16
N ILE A 82 3.93 -7.08 -10.78
CA ILE A 82 5.33 -7.39 -10.39
C ILE A 82 5.57 -7.02 -8.91
N GLY A 83 5.09 -5.87 -8.45
CA GLY A 83 5.16 -5.47 -7.04
C GLY A 83 4.46 -6.46 -6.09
N VAL A 84 3.27 -6.94 -6.46
CA VAL A 84 2.53 -7.97 -5.71
C VAL A 84 3.32 -9.27 -5.61
N SER A 85 4.01 -9.68 -6.68
CA SER A 85 4.85 -10.89 -6.70
C SER A 85 6.05 -10.78 -5.75
N VAL A 86 6.60 -9.58 -5.57
CA VAL A 86 7.69 -9.34 -4.60
C VAL A 86 7.16 -9.44 -3.19
N LYS A 87 6.02 -8.80 -2.91
CA LYS A 87 5.35 -8.89 -1.61
C LYS A 87 3.86 -8.59 -1.69
N MET A 88 3.10 -9.44 -1.02
CA MET A 88 1.63 -9.40 -1.00
C MET A 88 1.03 -8.17 -0.31
N ASN A 89 1.80 -7.39 0.46
CA ASN A 89 1.31 -6.16 1.10
C ASN A 89 0.77 -5.14 0.08
N VAL A 90 1.28 -5.19 -1.16
CA VAL A 90 0.81 -4.33 -2.26
C VAL A 90 -0.67 -4.59 -2.61
N LEU A 91 -1.23 -5.75 -2.25
CA LEU A 91 -2.67 -6.04 -2.42
C LEU A 91 -3.57 -5.11 -1.60
N LEU A 92 -3.07 -4.45 -0.55
CA LEU A 92 -3.87 -3.49 0.23
C LEU A 92 -4.35 -2.29 -0.61
N PHE A 93 -3.70 -2.03 -1.75
CA PHE A 93 -4.08 -1.00 -2.71
C PHE A 93 -5.12 -1.49 -3.75
N ALA A 94 -5.34 -2.80 -3.87
CA ALA A 94 -6.16 -3.41 -4.91
C ALA A 94 -7.64 -2.96 -4.90
N PRO A 95 -8.33 -2.80 -3.75
CA PRO A 95 -9.72 -2.35 -3.73
C PRO A 95 -9.91 -0.98 -4.40
N ALA A 96 -9.02 -0.03 -4.11
CA ALA A 96 -9.04 1.28 -4.74
C ALA A 96 -8.61 1.22 -6.22
N LEU A 97 -7.61 0.40 -6.56
CA LEU A 97 -7.18 0.23 -7.95
C LEU A 97 -8.30 -0.35 -8.82
N LEU A 98 -9.03 -1.36 -8.32
CA LEU A 98 -10.16 -1.95 -9.01
C LEU A 98 -11.24 -0.90 -9.30
N MET A 99 -11.58 -0.10 -8.30
CA MET A 99 -12.54 1.00 -8.47
C MET A 99 -12.07 2.00 -9.54
N LEU A 100 -10.79 2.39 -9.52
CA LEU A 100 -10.22 3.30 -10.51
C LEU A 100 -10.24 2.70 -11.92
N LEU A 101 -9.91 1.43 -12.09
CA LEU A 101 -9.97 0.74 -13.39
C LEU A 101 -11.40 0.67 -13.93
N LEU A 102 -12.37 0.35 -13.08
CA LEU A 102 -13.78 0.32 -13.47
C LEU A 102 -14.25 1.71 -13.93
N TYR A 103 -13.82 2.76 -13.24
CA TYR A 103 -14.15 4.13 -13.63
C TYR A 103 -13.44 4.58 -14.92
N THR A 104 -12.16 4.30 -15.11
CA THR A 104 -11.40 4.85 -16.26
C THR A 104 -11.50 3.99 -17.51
N GLN A 105 -11.48 2.66 -17.35
CA GLN A 105 -11.42 1.70 -18.45
C GLN A 105 -12.75 1.00 -18.72
N GLY A 106 -13.75 1.16 -17.86
CA GLY A 106 -15.01 0.39 -17.90
C GLY A 106 -14.80 -1.09 -17.58
N LEU A 107 -15.87 -1.89 -17.65
CA LEU A 107 -15.79 -3.33 -17.31
C LEU A 107 -14.86 -4.10 -18.23
N ASN A 108 -14.98 -3.94 -19.55
CA ASN A 108 -14.17 -4.69 -20.51
C ASN A 108 -12.67 -4.39 -20.36
N GLY A 109 -12.34 -3.11 -20.22
CA GLY A 109 -10.98 -2.71 -19.99
C GLY A 109 -10.47 -3.26 -18.66
N THR A 110 -11.28 -3.20 -17.60
CA THR A 110 -10.90 -3.76 -16.29
C THR A 110 -10.62 -5.25 -16.37
N ILE A 111 -11.46 -6.03 -17.06
CA ILE A 111 -11.24 -7.48 -17.25
C ILE A 111 -9.89 -7.73 -17.95
N LEU A 112 -9.56 -6.96 -18.99
CA LEU A 112 -8.27 -7.08 -19.67
C LEU A 112 -7.09 -6.78 -18.73
N HIS A 113 -7.17 -5.73 -17.92
CA HIS A 113 -6.10 -5.39 -16.97
C HIS A 113 -5.98 -6.43 -15.85
N LEU A 114 -7.10 -6.97 -15.35
CA LEU A 114 -7.09 -8.05 -14.37
C LEU A 114 -6.53 -9.35 -14.97
N ALA A 115 -6.86 -9.67 -16.22
CA ALA A 115 -6.30 -10.81 -16.93
C ALA A 115 -4.78 -10.67 -17.13
N LEU A 116 -4.29 -9.46 -17.43
CA LEU A 116 -2.85 -9.17 -17.47
C LEU A 116 -2.18 -9.36 -16.11
N CYS A 117 -2.79 -8.85 -15.03
CA CYS A 117 -2.26 -9.04 -13.69
C CYS A 117 -2.17 -10.54 -13.35
N ALA A 118 -3.23 -11.30 -13.64
CA ALA A 118 -3.29 -12.73 -13.41
C ALA A 118 -2.27 -13.52 -14.25
N SER A 119 -2.07 -13.15 -15.52
CA SER A 119 -1.09 -13.83 -16.38
C SER A 119 0.34 -13.64 -15.89
N ILE A 120 0.69 -12.46 -15.36
CA ILE A 120 2.00 -12.21 -14.74
C ILE A 120 2.18 -13.04 -13.47
N GLN A 121 1.15 -13.15 -12.63
CA GLN A 121 1.20 -14.01 -11.43
C GLN A 121 1.36 -15.49 -11.81
N LEU A 122 0.62 -15.95 -12.81
CA LEU A 122 0.75 -17.31 -13.33
C LEU A 122 2.13 -17.57 -13.92
N LEU A 123 2.70 -16.61 -14.66
CA LEU A 123 4.04 -16.74 -15.25
C LEU A 123 5.10 -16.93 -14.17
N PHE A 124 5.08 -16.14 -13.11
CA PHE A 124 6.04 -16.29 -12.00
C PHE A 124 5.74 -17.51 -11.13
N GLY A 125 4.48 -17.91 -10.99
CA GLY A 125 4.06 -19.09 -10.26
C GLY A 125 4.27 -20.41 -11.00
N LEU A 126 4.38 -20.37 -12.34
CA LEU A 126 4.41 -21.54 -13.22
C LEU A 126 5.42 -22.62 -12.80
N PRO A 127 6.71 -22.32 -12.54
CA PRO A 127 7.67 -23.37 -12.17
C PRO A 127 7.27 -24.10 -10.87
N PHE A 128 6.59 -23.41 -9.95
CA PHE A 128 6.12 -24.00 -8.70
C PHE A 128 4.80 -24.77 -8.89
N LEU A 129 3.91 -24.23 -9.72
CA LEU A 129 2.62 -24.86 -10.05
C LEU A 129 2.80 -26.18 -10.80
N LEU A 130 3.82 -26.29 -11.67
CA LEU A 130 4.14 -27.52 -12.40
C LEU A 130 4.70 -28.63 -11.49
N VAL A 131 5.39 -28.26 -10.40
CA VAL A 131 6.02 -29.22 -9.48
C VAL A 131 5.07 -29.62 -8.34
N ASN A 132 4.47 -28.64 -7.67
CA ASN A 132 3.54 -28.88 -6.56
C ASN A 132 2.52 -27.75 -6.43
N PRO A 133 1.38 -27.84 -7.14
CA PRO A 133 0.39 -26.76 -7.16
C PRO A 133 -0.27 -26.56 -5.78
N VAL A 134 -0.56 -27.65 -5.06
CA VAL A 134 -1.19 -27.58 -3.73
C VAL A 134 -0.25 -26.92 -2.73
N GLY A 135 1.01 -27.34 -2.70
CA GLY A 135 2.04 -26.77 -1.83
C GLY A 135 2.28 -25.29 -2.12
N TYR A 136 2.38 -24.91 -3.39
CA TYR A 136 2.51 -23.52 -3.80
C TYR A 136 1.32 -22.67 -3.34
N MET A 137 0.08 -23.10 -3.61
CA MET A 137 -1.11 -22.34 -3.22
C MET A 137 -1.23 -22.18 -1.69
N MET A 138 -0.93 -23.22 -0.91
CA MET A 138 -0.97 -23.14 0.55
C MET A 138 0.13 -22.25 1.12
N ARG A 139 1.34 -22.23 0.52
CA ARG A 139 2.49 -21.49 1.04
C ARG A 139 2.56 -20.04 0.55
N SER A 140 2.04 -19.75 -0.63
CA SER A 140 2.02 -18.39 -1.20
C SER A 140 1.11 -17.44 -0.41
N PHE A 141 -0.05 -17.94 0.06
CA PHE A 141 -1.02 -17.12 0.79
C PHE A 141 -1.06 -17.36 2.30
N ASP A 142 -0.29 -18.32 2.82
CA ASP A 142 -0.23 -18.82 4.22
C ASP A 142 -1.14 -18.10 5.24
N LEU A 143 -2.46 -18.29 5.07
CA LEU A 143 -3.51 -17.56 5.80
C LEU A 143 -3.57 -17.98 7.28
N GLY A 144 -2.95 -19.10 7.62
CA GLY A 144 -2.84 -19.62 8.98
C GLY A 144 -1.68 -19.01 9.77
N ARG A 145 -0.78 -18.26 9.13
CA ARG A 145 0.40 -17.71 9.81
C ARG A 145 0.01 -16.68 10.85
N GLN A 146 0.53 -16.88 12.06
CA GLN A 146 0.38 -15.94 13.16
C GLN A 146 1.72 -15.35 13.57
N PHE A 147 1.78 -14.03 13.72
CA PHE A 147 2.95 -13.34 14.26
C PHE A 147 2.91 -13.40 15.79
N PHE A 148 4.08 -13.51 16.42
CA PHE A 148 4.20 -13.47 17.86
C PHE A 148 3.76 -12.12 18.42
N PHE A 149 3.01 -12.14 19.52
CA PHE A 149 2.50 -10.95 20.19
C PHE A 149 3.60 -9.96 20.59
N LYS A 150 4.80 -10.46 20.94
CA LYS A 150 5.97 -9.60 21.27
C LYS A 150 6.41 -8.65 20.16
N TRP A 151 6.05 -8.91 18.91
CA TRP A 151 6.46 -8.11 17.77
C TRP A 151 5.39 -7.14 17.27
N THR A 152 4.17 -7.19 17.82
CA THR A 152 3.10 -6.28 17.40
C THR A 152 3.32 -4.89 18.00
N VAL A 153 3.19 -3.86 17.15
CA VAL A 153 3.27 -2.46 17.55
C VAL A 153 1.87 -1.87 17.80
N ASN A 154 0.90 -2.19 16.94
CA ASN A 154 -0.41 -1.53 16.95
C ASN A 154 -1.38 -2.03 18.03
N TRP A 155 -1.35 -3.32 18.35
CA TRP A 155 -2.27 -3.93 19.32
C TRP A 155 -1.58 -4.31 20.63
N ARG A 156 -0.45 -3.68 20.95
CA ARG A 156 0.34 -4.04 22.14
C ARG A 156 -0.40 -3.79 23.46
N PHE A 157 -1.37 -2.87 23.46
CA PHE A 157 -2.23 -2.57 24.59
C PHE A 157 -3.26 -3.67 24.88
N LEU A 158 -3.52 -4.60 23.95
CA LEU A 158 -4.42 -5.73 24.17
C LEU A 158 -3.70 -6.87 24.89
N PRO A 159 -4.36 -7.63 25.78
CA PRO A 159 -3.77 -8.85 26.35
C PRO A 159 -3.55 -9.91 25.26
N GLU A 160 -2.53 -10.75 25.45
CA GLU A 160 -2.10 -11.75 24.48
C GLU A 160 -3.22 -12.75 24.14
N ASP A 161 -4.04 -13.14 25.11
CA ASP A 161 -5.16 -14.06 24.92
C ASP A 161 -6.21 -13.52 23.93
N LEU A 162 -6.50 -12.21 24.00
CA LEU A 162 -7.40 -11.56 23.05
C LEU A 162 -6.74 -11.40 21.68
N PHE A 163 -5.44 -11.10 21.63
CA PHE A 163 -4.69 -10.95 20.39
C PHE A 163 -4.60 -12.25 19.56
N LEU A 164 -4.47 -13.39 20.24
CA LEU A 164 -4.41 -14.72 19.62
C LEU A 164 -5.80 -15.27 19.28
N ASN A 165 -6.86 -14.64 19.77
CA ASN A 165 -8.22 -15.09 19.54
C ASN A 165 -8.62 -15.02 18.06
N ARG A 166 -9.15 -16.12 17.52
CA ARG A 166 -9.65 -16.20 16.13
C ARG A 166 -10.82 -15.25 15.89
N TYR A 167 -11.65 -14.99 16.90
CA TYR A 167 -12.76 -14.04 16.79
C TYR A 167 -12.26 -12.62 16.52
N LEU A 168 -11.15 -12.20 17.18
CA LEU A 168 -10.55 -10.89 16.91
C LEU A 168 -10.05 -10.81 15.46
N HIS A 169 -9.38 -11.84 14.96
CA HIS A 169 -8.88 -11.88 13.59
C HIS A 169 -10.01 -11.74 12.54
N VAL A 170 -11.10 -12.50 12.71
CA VAL A 170 -12.26 -12.44 11.80
C VAL A 170 -12.98 -11.09 11.93
N SER A 171 -13.10 -10.57 13.15
CA SER A 171 -13.73 -9.26 13.39
C SER A 171 -12.94 -8.13 12.73
N LEU A 172 -11.60 -8.14 12.84
CA LEU A 172 -10.73 -7.16 12.17
C LEU A 172 -10.88 -7.22 10.65
N LEU A 173 -10.95 -8.42 10.07
CA LEU A 173 -11.18 -8.60 8.64
C LEU A 173 -12.57 -8.08 8.22
N PHE A 174 -13.62 -8.38 8.99
CA PHE A 174 -14.96 -7.89 8.73
C PHE A 174 -15.00 -6.35 8.79
N LEU A 175 -14.43 -5.74 9.83
CA LEU A 175 -14.35 -4.30 9.98
C LEU A 175 -13.56 -3.64 8.85
N HIS A 176 -12.45 -4.25 8.42
CA HIS A 176 -11.68 -3.80 7.27
C HIS A 176 -12.55 -3.72 6.00
N LEU A 177 -13.26 -4.80 5.68
CA LEU A 177 -14.15 -4.86 4.52
C LEU A 177 -15.33 -3.89 4.65
N ALA A 178 -15.91 -3.77 5.84
CA ALA A 178 -17.02 -2.85 6.10
C ALA A 178 -16.61 -1.38 5.91
N VAL A 179 -15.42 -0.99 6.39
CA VAL A 179 -14.92 0.38 6.21
C VAL A 179 -14.55 0.64 4.75
N LEU A 180 -13.94 -0.32 4.05
CA LEU A 180 -13.71 -0.20 2.60
C LEU A 180 -15.01 -0.02 1.83
N ALA A 181 -16.04 -0.83 2.13
CA ALA A 181 -17.37 -0.72 1.54
C ALA A 181 -17.99 0.65 1.84
N LEU A 182 -17.89 1.13 3.09
CA LEU A 182 -18.38 2.45 3.48
C LEU A 182 -17.71 3.57 2.66
N PHE A 183 -16.38 3.57 2.52
CA PHE A 183 -15.67 4.55 1.68
C PHE A 183 -16.07 4.44 0.22
N TYR A 184 -16.19 3.22 -0.29
CA TYR A 184 -16.62 2.96 -1.65
C TYR A 184 -18.02 3.54 -1.92
N PHE A 185 -19.01 3.25 -1.09
CA PHE A 185 -20.40 3.71 -1.31
C PHE A 185 -20.61 5.19 -0.99
N SER A 186 -19.99 5.71 0.08
CA SER A 186 -20.26 7.07 0.55
C SER A 186 -19.46 8.14 -0.18
N ARG A 187 -18.18 7.89 -0.48
CA ARG A 187 -17.25 8.91 -1.01
C ARG A 187 -16.93 8.64 -2.47
N TRP A 188 -16.48 7.43 -2.79
CA TRP A 188 -15.98 7.14 -4.13
C TRP A 188 -17.12 7.04 -5.14
N SER A 189 -18.12 6.20 -4.88
CA SER A 189 -19.24 6.01 -5.81
C SER A 189 -19.95 7.32 -6.16
N LYS A 190 -20.20 8.20 -5.18
CA LYS A 190 -20.81 9.52 -5.45
C LYS A 190 -19.94 10.40 -6.36
N LYS A 191 -18.62 10.36 -6.18
CA LYS A 191 -17.66 11.14 -6.96
C LYS A 191 -17.52 10.64 -8.39
N TYR A 192 -17.58 9.32 -8.58
CA TYR A 192 -17.37 8.65 -9.86
C TYR A 192 -18.68 8.32 -10.62
N GLY A 193 -19.80 8.98 -10.26
CA GLY A 193 -21.06 8.91 -11.02
C GLY A 193 -22.02 7.77 -10.66
N GLY A 194 -21.79 7.06 -9.56
CA GLY A 194 -22.66 6.01 -9.02
C GLY A 194 -22.28 4.59 -9.44
N ILE A 195 -22.69 3.58 -8.64
CA ILE A 195 -22.37 2.15 -8.83
C ILE A 195 -22.80 1.65 -10.22
N LEU A 196 -24.00 2.04 -10.66
CA LEU A 196 -24.58 1.59 -11.93
C LEU A 196 -23.79 2.09 -13.15
N LYS A 197 -23.22 3.31 -13.08
CA LYS A 197 -22.34 3.82 -14.13
C LYS A 197 -20.96 3.18 -14.08
N LEU A 198 -20.49 2.77 -12.90
CA LEU A 198 -19.22 2.07 -12.75
C LEU A 198 -19.25 0.65 -13.36
N LEU A 199 -20.43 0.02 -13.37
CA LEU A 199 -20.69 -1.28 -13.99
C LEU A 199 -21.12 -1.16 -15.47
N SER A 200 -20.91 -0.01 -16.11
CA SER A 200 -21.18 0.10 -17.55
C SER A 200 -20.16 -0.69 -18.36
N TRP A 201 -20.64 -1.42 -19.37
CA TRP A 201 -19.80 -2.24 -20.24
C TRP A 201 -18.82 -1.41 -21.08
N SER A 202 -19.26 -0.24 -21.54
CA SER A 202 -18.48 0.67 -22.37
C SER A 202 -17.58 1.58 -21.55
N LYS A 203 -16.47 2.03 -22.13
CA LYS A 203 -15.61 3.07 -21.55
C LYS A 203 -16.45 4.32 -21.33
N PRO A 204 -16.63 4.77 -20.07
CA PRO A 204 -17.32 6.03 -19.83
C PRO A 204 -16.55 7.18 -20.49
N LYS A 205 -17.25 8.23 -20.94
CA LYS A 205 -16.63 9.49 -21.36
C LYS A 205 -16.11 10.20 -20.10
N VAL A 206 -14.92 9.82 -19.66
CA VAL A 206 -14.33 10.30 -18.40
C VAL A 206 -13.66 11.65 -18.63
N THR A 207 -13.97 12.62 -17.77
CA THR A 207 -13.17 13.83 -17.60
C THR A 207 -11.82 13.45 -17.00
N ALA A 208 -10.72 14.01 -17.51
CA ALA A 208 -9.37 13.76 -17.01
C ALA A 208 -9.33 13.80 -15.46
N LEU A 209 -8.94 12.69 -14.84
CA LEU A 209 -8.84 12.59 -13.38
C LEU A 209 -7.69 13.47 -12.89
N SER A 210 -7.90 14.19 -11.80
CA SER A 210 -6.78 14.86 -11.14
C SER A 210 -5.87 13.83 -10.47
N ALA A 211 -4.60 14.19 -10.25
CA ALA A 211 -3.67 13.32 -9.54
C ALA A 211 -4.20 12.89 -8.15
N ASN A 212 -4.93 13.78 -7.47
CA ASN A 212 -5.55 13.47 -6.17
C ASN A 212 -6.67 12.45 -6.29
N ASP A 213 -7.40 12.42 -7.40
CA ASP A 213 -8.48 11.46 -7.62
C ASP A 213 -7.97 10.04 -7.83
N ILE A 214 -6.70 9.88 -8.18
CA ILE A 214 -6.03 8.57 -8.37
C ILE A 214 -5.29 8.18 -7.08
N VAL A 215 -4.46 9.07 -6.54
CA VAL A 215 -3.53 8.74 -5.44
C VAL A 215 -4.28 8.60 -4.11
N LEU A 216 -5.22 9.49 -3.82
CA LEU A 216 -5.89 9.51 -2.52
C LEU A 216 -6.67 8.22 -2.22
N PRO A 217 -7.50 7.66 -3.13
CA PRO A 217 -8.16 6.38 -2.90
C PRO A 217 -7.18 5.23 -2.65
N LEU A 218 -6.09 5.16 -3.43
CA LEU A 218 -5.05 4.13 -3.28
C LEU A 218 -4.42 4.18 -1.89
N PHE A 219 -4.04 5.36 -1.43
CA PHE A 219 -3.39 5.52 -0.12
C PHE A 219 -4.36 5.31 1.04
N ILE A 220 -5.63 5.73 0.90
CA ILE A 220 -6.68 5.46 1.89
C ILE A 220 -6.93 3.95 2.02
N SER A 221 -7.05 3.23 0.90
CA SER A 221 -7.25 1.77 0.91
C SER A 221 -6.14 1.05 1.68
N ASN A 222 -4.88 1.43 1.42
CA ASN A 222 -3.75 0.88 2.15
C ASN A 222 -3.78 1.26 3.64
N PHE A 223 -4.08 2.50 3.97
CA PHE A 223 -4.15 2.94 5.37
C PHE A 223 -5.24 2.20 6.17
N ILE A 224 -6.42 2.00 5.57
CA ILE A 224 -7.48 1.17 6.16
C ILE A 224 -6.96 -0.26 6.40
N GLY A 225 -6.24 -0.83 5.43
CA GLY A 225 -5.55 -2.12 5.60
C GLY A 225 -4.58 -2.15 6.78
N MET A 226 -3.76 -1.11 6.93
CA MET A 226 -2.81 -1.00 8.05
C MET A 226 -3.53 -0.90 9.40
N CYS A 227 -4.59 -0.09 9.51
CA CYS A 227 -5.35 0.09 10.75
C CYS A 227 -5.98 -1.21 11.25
N PHE A 228 -6.52 -2.03 10.34
CA PHE A 228 -7.18 -3.30 10.69
C PHE A 228 -6.26 -4.51 10.64
N SER A 229 -4.97 -4.32 10.32
CA SER A 229 -4.02 -5.43 10.35
C SER A 229 -3.83 -5.93 11.78
N ARG A 230 -3.95 -7.25 11.98
CA ARG A 230 -3.82 -7.84 13.32
C ARG A 230 -2.43 -7.69 13.91
N SER A 231 -1.37 -7.74 13.11
CA SER A 231 0.00 -7.63 13.64
C SER A 231 0.84 -6.78 12.74
N LEU A 232 1.37 -5.70 13.30
CA LEU A 232 2.34 -4.86 12.64
C LEU A 232 3.73 -5.05 13.23
N HIS A 233 4.59 -5.71 12.47
CA HIS A 233 6.01 -5.79 12.77
C HIS A 233 6.68 -4.43 12.47
N TYR A 234 7.73 -4.11 13.20
CA TYR A 234 8.59 -2.93 13.05
C TYR A 234 9.03 -2.63 11.61
N GLN A 235 9.13 -3.66 10.78
CA GLN A 235 9.50 -3.57 9.35
C GLN A 235 8.35 -3.04 8.47
N PHE A 236 7.10 -3.28 8.85
CA PHE A 236 5.92 -2.92 8.06
C PHE A 236 5.61 -1.43 8.11
N TYR A 237 6.37 -0.66 8.90
CA TYR A 237 6.27 0.79 8.91
C TYR A 237 6.44 1.40 7.50
N VAL A 238 7.33 0.81 6.69
CA VAL A 238 7.58 1.27 5.31
C VAL A 238 6.36 1.16 4.38
N TRP A 239 5.37 0.33 4.71
CA TRP A 239 4.18 0.11 3.87
C TRP A 239 3.29 1.34 3.76
N TYR A 240 3.39 2.26 4.72
CA TYR A 240 2.54 3.45 4.77
C TYR A 240 3.26 4.71 5.24
N PHE A 241 4.51 4.61 5.73
CA PHE A 241 5.32 5.77 6.13
C PHE A 241 5.26 6.92 5.12
N HIS A 242 5.51 6.63 3.84
CA HIS A 242 5.53 7.67 2.82
C HIS A 242 4.12 8.15 2.44
N THR A 243 3.10 7.28 2.54
CA THR A 243 1.72 7.65 2.20
C THR A 243 1.04 8.49 3.29
N LEU A 244 1.46 8.35 4.56
CA LEU A 244 0.95 9.14 5.70
C LEU A 244 1.06 10.65 5.47
N HIS A 245 2.19 11.10 4.95
CA HIS A 245 2.43 12.52 4.67
C HIS A 245 1.40 13.04 3.67
N TYR A 246 1.19 12.31 2.57
CA TYR A 246 0.19 12.68 1.59
C TYR A 246 -1.23 12.66 2.18
N LEU A 247 -1.58 11.65 2.98
CA LEU A 247 -2.90 11.57 3.62
C LEU A 247 -3.16 12.75 4.55
N LEU A 248 -2.20 13.11 5.40
CA LEU A 248 -2.34 14.23 6.35
C LEU A 248 -2.46 15.58 5.64
N TRP A 249 -1.74 15.79 4.53
CA TRP A 249 -1.85 17.02 3.75
C TRP A 249 -3.16 17.16 2.98
N ASN A 250 -3.91 16.07 2.80
CA ASN A 250 -5.27 16.08 2.28
C ASN A 250 -6.35 16.24 3.36
N THR A 251 -5.97 16.44 4.64
CA THR A 251 -6.92 16.75 5.72
C THR A 251 -7.07 18.25 5.94
N ALA A 252 -8.19 18.67 6.54
CA ALA A 252 -8.41 20.06 6.96
C ALA A 252 -7.66 20.45 8.25
N LEU A 253 -6.79 19.59 8.77
CA LEU A 253 -6.06 19.84 10.02
C LEU A 253 -5.03 20.97 9.85
N PRO A 254 -4.80 21.83 10.86
CA PRO A 254 -3.66 22.75 10.85
C PRO A 254 -2.32 22.03 10.74
N VAL A 255 -1.31 22.70 10.15
CA VAL A 255 0.03 22.11 9.90
C VAL A 255 0.67 21.55 11.17
N ILE A 256 0.50 22.24 12.31
CA ILE A 256 1.02 21.82 13.61
C ILE A 256 0.52 20.40 13.94
N TYR A 257 -0.79 20.15 13.86
CA TYR A 257 -1.35 18.84 14.14
C TYR A 257 -0.87 17.76 13.17
N ARG A 258 -0.71 18.09 11.87
CA ARG A 258 -0.16 17.14 10.89
C ARG A 258 1.25 16.69 11.26
N VAL A 259 2.11 17.64 11.62
CA VAL A 259 3.50 17.36 12.03
C VAL A 259 3.53 16.63 13.36
N CYS A 260 2.71 17.02 14.34
CA CYS A 260 2.58 16.33 15.62
C CYS A 260 2.17 14.85 15.42
N ILE A 261 1.17 14.57 14.58
CA ILE A 261 0.74 13.19 14.29
C ILE A 261 1.89 12.39 13.68
N LEU A 262 2.62 12.94 12.71
CA LEU A 262 3.79 12.26 12.14
C LEU A 262 4.86 11.99 13.19
N GLY A 263 5.14 12.95 14.08
CA GLY A 263 6.10 12.81 15.16
C GLY A 263 5.71 11.73 16.17
N VAL A 264 4.44 11.69 16.59
CA VAL A 264 3.92 10.65 17.49
C VAL A 264 4.02 9.28 16.83
N ILE A 265 3.61 9.15 15.57
CA ILE A 265 3.74 7.88 14.83
C ILE A 265 5.22 7.45 14.79
N GLU A 266 6.14 8.33 14.40
CA GLU A 266 7.57 8.02 14.36
C GLU A 266 8.11 7.58 15.73
N LEU A 267 7.67 8.22 16.82
CA LEU A 267 8.03 7.84 18.18
C LEU A 267 7.47 6.47 18.59
N CYS A 268 6.19 6.19 18.29
CA CYS A 268 5.57 4.89 18.53
C CYS A 268 6.31 3.78 17.81
N TRP A 269 6.73 4.01 16.57
CA TRP A 269 7.57 3.05 15.89
C TRP A 269 8.91 2.98 16.60
N ASN A 270 9.68 4.06 16.77
CA ASN A 270 11.04 4.02 17.30
C ASN A 270 11.20 3.39 18.70
N THR A 271 10.14 3.33 19.50
CA THR A 271 10.14 2.66 20.81
C THR A 271 10.22 1.13 20.68
N TYR A 272 11.27 0.52 21.23
CA TYR A 272 11.46 -0.93 21.30
C TYR A 272 11.93 -1.37 22.69
N PRO A 273 11.32 -2.39 23.32
CA PRO A 273 10.11 -3.12 22.89
C PRO A 273 8.86 -2.23 22.87
N SER A 274 7.80 -2.66 22.19
CA SER A 274 6.54 -1.92 22.18
C SER A 274 5.96 -1.90 23.60
N THR A 275 5.66 -0.70 24.09
CA THR A 275 5.09 -0.46 25.41
C THR A 275 3.57 -0.32 25.33
N VAL A 276 2.90 -0.53 26.46
CA VAL A 276 1.48 -0.18 26.65
C VAL A 276 1.36 1.32 26.87
#